data_AF-S5M1M1-F1
#
_entry.id   AF-S5M1M1-F1
#
_cell.length_a   1.000
_cell.length_b   1.000
_cell.length_c   1.000
_cell.angle_alpha   90.00
_cell.angle_beta   90.00
_cell.angle_gamma   90.00
#
_symmetry.space_group_name_H-M   'P 1'
#
loop_
_entity.id
_entity.type
_entity.pdbx_description
1 polymer ?
#
loop_
_entity_poly.entity_id
_entity_poly.type
_entity_poly.pdbx_seq_one_letter_code
_entity_poly.pdbx_strand_id
1 'polypeptide(L)'
;MILKNKGMYLETLINNSINRLDENNALIYKMPISNNILSVENNIITARLNKNYFCDYIGLWNGFYLEFEAKETEMEFFNLRNIKKHQLNKLEKVKNNKGIGFLLIYFHIYEKLFLLNISDLKNIKTQKIPFKYFQDNFLEIDISGIYFDFNILFNHLINYT
;
A
#
# COMPACT_ATOMS: atom_id res chain seq x y z
N MET A 1 -16.65 2.75 18.27
CA MET A 1 -15.61 1.88 18.86
C MET A 1 -14.31 2.19 18.12
N ILE A 2 -13.47 3.05 18.70
CA ILE A 2 -12.23 3.54 18.06
C ILE A 2 -11.28 2.35 17.94
N LEU A 3 -10.90 1.98 16.71
CA LEU A 3 -9.95 0.91 16.43
C LEU A 3 -8.59 1.28 17.02
N LYS A 4 -8.35 0.82 18.25
CA LYS A 4 -7.16 1.09 19.07
C LYS A 4 -5.97 0.20 18.70
N ASN A 5 -5.89 -0.21 17.43
CA ASN A 5 -4.78 -1.02 16.90
C ASN A 5 -4.07 -0.20 15.81
N LYS A 6 -3.08 0.58 16.26
CA LYS A 6 -2.21 1.39 15.39
C LYS A 6 -1.56 0.48 14.33
N GLY A 7 -1.69 0.83 13.05
CA GLY A 7 -1.24 0.02 11.91
C GLY A 7 -2.31 -0.85 11.25
N MET A 8 -3.47 -1.09 11.89
CA MET A 8 -4.52 -1.95 11.31
C MET A 8 -5.59 -1.19 10.54
N TYR A 9 -5.75 0.12 10.73
CA TYR A 9 -6.86 0.86 10.11
C TYR A 9 -6.76 0.83 8.58
N LEU A 10 -5.64 1.30 8.02
CA LEU A 10 -5.45 1.30 6.57
C LEU A 10 -5.46 -0.11 5.98
N GLU A 11 -4.87 -1.09 6.69
CA GLU A 11 -4.93 -2.50 6.28
C GLU A 11 -6.37 -3.01 6.23
N THR A 12 -7.18 -2.74 7.26
CA THR A 12 -8.59 -3.15 7.31
C THR A 12 -9.37 -2.50 6.18
N LEU A 13 -9.13 -1.22 5.94
CA LEU A 13 -9.75 -0.45 4.85
C LEU A 13 -9.42 -1.08 3.48
N ILE A 14 -8.15 -1.40 3.23
CA ILE A 14 -7.69 -2.04 2.00
C ILE A 14 -8.32 -3.42 1.84
N ASN A 15 -8.27 -4.27 2.88
CA ASN A 15 -8.82 -5.63 2.83
C ASN A 15 -10.34 -5.61 2.58
N ASN A 16 -11.08 -4.73 3.25
CA ASN A 16 -12.51 -4.56 2.99
C ASN A 16 -12.79 -4.10 1.55
N SER A 17 -11.94 -3.25 1.00
CA SER A 17 -12.06 -2.75 -0.37
C SER A 17 -11.74 -3.84 -1.40
N ILE A 18 -10.71 -4.66 -1.15
CA ILE A 18 -10.38 -5.83 -1.97
C ILE A 18 -11.54 -6.83 -1.99
N ASN A 19 -12.12 -7.14 -0.82
CA ASN A 19 -13.24 -8.08 -0.69
C ASN A 19 -14.53 -7.64 -1.42
N ARG A 20 -14.57 -6.41 -1.95
CA ARG A 20 -15.69 -5.87 -2.74
C ARG A 20 -15.44 -5.89 -4.25
N LEU A 21 -14.23 -6.25 -4.68
CA LEU A 21 -13.92 -6.40 -6.08
C LEU A 21 -14.57 -7.67 -6.65
N ASP A 22 -14.90 -7.63 -7.95
CA ASP A 22 -15.34 -8.82 -8.67
C ASP A 22 -14.15 -9.77 -8.88
N GLU A 23 -14.24 -10.96 -8.29
CA GLU A 23 -13.19 -11.99 -8.33
C GLU A 23 -12.90 -12.47 -9.76
N ASN A 24 -13.81 -12.27 -10.72
CA ASN A 24 -13.55 -12.60 -12.13
C ASN A 24 -12.54 -11.64 -12.78
N ASN A 25 -12.41 -10.43 -12.22
CA ASN A 25 -11.63 -9.34 -12.80
C ASN A 25 -10.47 -8.89 -11.91
N ALA A 26 -10.44 -9.32 -10.65
CA ALA A 26 -9.43 -8.93 -9.67
C ALA A 26 -8.99 -10.10 -8.78
N LEU A 27 -7.68 -10.32 -8.68
CA LEU A 27 -7.05 -11.28 -7.78
C LEU A 27 -5.97 -10.55 -6.98
N ILE A 28 -6.32 -10.01 -5.82
CA ILE A 28 -5.42 -9.17 -5.00
C ILE A 28 -5.32 -9.76 -3.60
N TYR A 29 -4.09 -9.88 -3.10
CA TYR A 29 -3.81 -10.53 -1.83
C TYR A 29 -2.84 -9.72 -0.98
N LYS A 30 -3.07 -9.72 0.33
CA LYS A 30 -2.10 -9.26 1.31
C LYS A 30 -1.01 -10.34 1.48
N MET A 31 0.24 -9.95 1.37
CA MET A 31 1.37 -10.84 1.56
C MET A 31 1.57 -11.18 3.05
N PRO A 32 1.77 -12.46 3.40
CA PRO A 32 2.11 -12.84 4.76
C PRO A 32 3.50 -12.33 5.14
N ILE A 33 3.74 -12.22 6.44
CA ILE A 33 5.06 -11.84 6.97
C ILE A 33 6.06 -12.94 6.63
N SER A 34 7.15 -12.60 5.92
CA SER A 34 8.21 -13.56 5.60
C SER A 34 8.96 -13.96 6.86
N ASN A 35 9.02 -15.26 7.12
CA ASN A 35 9.71 -15.81 8.27
C ASN A 35 10.27 -17.21 7.93
N ASN A 36 11.27 -17.63 8.71
CA ASN A 36 11.73 -19.00 8.76
C ASN A 36 11.32 -19.58 10.10
N ILE A 37 10.52 -20.65 10.09
CA ILE A 37 10.18 -21.40 11.30
C ILE A 37 11.45 -22.10 11.80
N LEU A 38 11.83 -21.81 13.04
CA LEU A 38 12.97 -22.41 13.72
C LEU A 38 12.56 -23.64 14.52
N SER A 39 11.43 -23.57 15.23
CA SER A 39 10.87 -24.69 15.99
C SER A 39 9.36 -24.54 16.21
N VAL A 40 8.71 -25.68 16.47
CA VAL A 40 7.31 -25.76 16.90
C VAL A 40 7.24 -26.68 18.12
N GLU A 41 6.89 -26.13 19.28
CA GLU A 41 6.78 -26.86 20.54
C GLU A 41 5.46 -26.48 21.22
N ASN A 42 4.63 -27.47 21.60
CA ASN A 42 3.34 -27.23 22.26
C ASN A 42 2.46 -26.17 21.57
N ASN A 43 2.36 -26.22 20.24
CA ASN A 43 1.66 -25.24 19.38
C ASN A 43 2.21 -23.81 19.41
N ILE A 44 3.42 -23.59 19.94
CA ILE A 44 4.14 -22.33 19.90
C ILE A 44 5.15 -22.37 18.75
N ILE A 45 5.06 -21.41 17.83
CA ILE A 45 5.97 -21.26 16.71
C ILE A 45 7.07 -20.26 17.09
N THR A 46 8.32 -20.68 17.07
CA THR A 46 9.48 -19.78 17.11
C THR A 46 9.95 -19.55 15.69
N ALA A 47 10.01 -18.30 15.26
CA ALA A 47 10.40 -17.96 13.89
C ALA A 47 11.39 -16.81 13.84
N ARG A 48 12.32 -16.86 12.87
CA ARG A 48 13.17 -15.73 12.51
C ARG A 48 12.50 -14.92 11.41
N LEU A 49 12.24 -13.64 11.66
CA LEU A 49 11.71 -12.74 10.65
C LEU A 49 12.74 -12.49 9.55
N ASN A 50 12.29 -12.58 8.31
CA ASN A 50 13.10 -12.32 7.13
C ASN A 50 12.70 -10.98 6.52
N LYS A 51 13.54 -10.50 5.60
CA LYS A 51 13.19 -9.37 4.75
C LYS A 51 12.20 -9.83 3.68
N ASN A 52 11.03 -9.20 3.61
CA ASN A 52 10.06 -9.47 2.56
C ASN A 52 10.64 -9.13 1.18
N TYR A 53 10.43 -10.01 0.20
CA TYR A 53 10.79 -9.78 -1.20
C TYR A 53 9.74 -8.94 -1.93
N PHE A 54 8.46 -9.20 -1.63
CA PHE A 54 7.30 -8.50 -2.18
C PHE A 54 6.90 -7.30 -1.31
N CYS A 55 6.09 -6.42 -1.88
CA CYS A 55 5.36 -5.42 -1.11
C CYS A 55 4.24 -6.06 -0.26
N ASP A 56 3.59 -5.25 0.58
CA ASP A 56 2.51 -5.72 1.47
C ASP A 56 1.32 -6.31 0.70
N TYR A 57 1.06 -5.85 -0.53
CA TYR A 57 -0.01 -6.36 -1.39
C TYR A 57 0.48 -6.61 -2.82
N ILE A 58 -0.01 -7.69 -3.42
CA ILE A 58 0.25 -8.07 -4.82
C ILE A 58 -1.05 -8.54 -5.48
N GLY A 59 -1.11 -8.46 -6.80
CA GLY A 59 -2.26 -9.01 -7.50
C GLY A 59 -2.28 -8.84 -9.01
N LEU A 60 -3.43 -9.20 -9.57
CA LEU A 60 -3.84 -8.96 -10.94
C LEU A 60 -5.17 -8.23 -10.95
N TRP A 61 -5.32 -7.26 -11.85
CA TRP A 61 -6.60 -6.63 -12.13
C TRP A 61 -6.72 -6.41 -13.64
N ASN A 62 -7.77 -6.93 -14.27
CA ASN A 62 -7.99 -6.87 -15.72
C ASN A 62 -6.74 -7.23 -16.56
N GLY A 63 -5.99 -8.25 -16.13
CA GLY A 63 -4.75 -8.70 -16.79
C GLY A 63 -3.49 -7.88 -16.47
N PHE A 64 -3.60 -6.77 -15.73
CA PHE A 64 -2.47 -5.98 -15.28
C PHE A 64 -1.93 -6.50 -13.96
N TYR A 65 -0.63 -6.80 -13.91
CA TYR A 65 0.06 -7.10 -12.67
C TYR A 65 0.21 -5.84 -11.81
N LEU A 66 -0.08 -5.95 -10.52
CA LEU A 66 0.08 -4.86 -9.57
C LEU A 66 0.81 -5.31 -8.30
N GLU A 67 1.62 -4.42 -7.75
CA GLU A 67 2.12 -4.51 -6.38
C GLU A 67 2.06 -3.13 -5.73
N PHE A 68 1.68 -3.08 -4.46
CA PHE A 68 1.65 -1.82 -3.74
C PHE A 68 1.98 -1.98 -2.27
N GLU A 69 2.40 -0.86 -1.70
CA GLU A 69 2.76 -0.73 -0.30
C GLU A 69 1.82 0.27 0.37
N ALA A 70 1.37 -0.04 1.58
CA ALA A 70 0.47 0.82 2.34
C ALA A 70 1.19 1.38 3.56
N LYS A 71 1.06 2.68 3.80
CA LYS A 71 1.63 3.36 4.97
C LYS A 71 0.64 4.37 5.52
N GLU A 72 0.69 4.56 6.84
CA GLU A 72 -0.13 5.56 7.52
C GLU A 72 0.77 6.47 8.38
N THR A 73 0.30 7.68 8.64
CA THR A 73 1.00 8.66 9.47
C THR A 73 0.02 9.36 10.41
N GLU A 74 0.43 9.54 11.66
CA GLU A 74 -0.27 10.36 12.67
C GLU A 74 0.28 11.79 12.72
N MET A 75 1.12 12.18 11.74
CA MET A 75 1.75 13.49 11.66
C MET A 75 1.14 14.31 10.52
N GLU A 76 1.32 15.63 10.55
CA GLU A 76 0.93 16.54 9.46
C GLU A 76 1.80 16.40 8.19
N PHE A 77 2.73 15.44 8.19
CA PHE A 77 3.61 15.11 7.08
C PHE A 77 3.82 13.60 7.01
N PHE A 78 4.16 13.12 5.82
CA PHE A 78 4.66 11.76 5.62
C PHE A 78 6.19 11.77 5.55
N ASN A 79 6.85 10.85 6.26
CA ASN A 79 8.30 10.68 6.17
C ASN A 79 8.63 9.57 5.17
N LEU A 80 9.28 9.90 4.06
CA LEU A 80 9.70 8.92 3.04
C LEU A 80 10.55 7.78 3.61
N ARG A 81 11.27 7.99 4.72
CA ARG A 81 12.04 6.91 5.39
C ARG A 81 11.16 5.78 5.91
N ASN A 82 9.85 6.02 6.06
CA ASN A 82 8.89 5.00 6.47
C ASN A 82 8.70 3.93 5.38
N ILE A 83 9.11 4.22 4.14
CA ILE A 83 9.16 3.25 3.05
C ILE A 83 10.57 2.68 3.00
N LYS A 84 10.70 1.36 3.17
CA LYS A 84 12.01 0.71 3.17
C LYS A 84 12.56 0.71 1.75
N LYS A 85 13.86 0.97 1.59
CA LYS A 85 14.54 1.03 0.28
C LYS A 85 14.23 -0.15 -0.65
N HIS A 86 14.09 -1.36 -0.10
CA HIS A 86 13.77 -2.53 -0.92
C HIS A 86 12.33 -2.54 -1.46
N GLN A 87 11.38 -1.96 -0.74
CA GLN A 87 10.00 -1.80 -1.21
C GLN A 87 9.98 -0.82 -2.38
N LEU A 88 10.69 0.31 -2.28
CA LEU A 88 10.87 1.24 -3.41
C LEU A 88 11.50 0.57 -4.62
N ASN A 89 12.63 -0.12 -4.44
CA ASN A 89 13.29 -0.84 -5.52
C ASN A 89 12.38 -1.92 -6.15
N LYS A 90 11.50 -2.54 -5.35
CA LYS A 90 10.56 -3.55 -5.81
C LYS A 90 9.47 -2.92 -6.67
N LEU A 91 8.83 -1.85 -6.20
CA LEU A 91 7.83 -1.10 -6.98
C LEU A 91 8.42 -0.54 -8.29
N GLU A 92 9.65 -0.04 -8.27
CA GLU A 92 10.34 0.41 -9.49
C GLU A 92 10.57 -0.74 -10.47
N LYS A 93 10.97 -1.93 -9.98
CA LYS A 93 11.12 -3.12 -10.83
C LYS A 93 9.79 -3.55 -11.44
N VAL A 94 8.70 -3.51 -10.68
CA VAL A 94 7.35 -3.83 -11.17
C VAL A 94 6.99 -2.88 -12.32
N LYS A 95 7.15 -1.57 -12.12
CA LYS A 95 6.96 -0.57 -13.18
C LYS A 95 7.82 -0.85 -14.41
N ASN A 96 9.12 -1.08 -14.23
CA ASN A 96 10.03 -1.32 -15.35
C ASN A 96 9.69 -2.57 -16.17
N ASN A 97 8.90 -3.49 -15.60
CA ASN A 97 8.37 -4.68 -16.27
C ASN A 97 6.89 -4.52 -16.67
N LYS A 98 6.42 -3.29 -16.88
CA LYS A 98 5.06 -2.94 -17.32
C LYS A 98 3.94 -3.34 -16.34
N GLY A 99 4.29 -3.63 -15.10
CA GLY A 99 3.32 -3.77 -14.01
C GLY A 99 3.02 -2.42 -13.35
N ILE A 100 1.99 -2.40 -12.51
CA ILE A 100 1.54 -1.21 -11.79
C ILE A 100 2.16 -1.24 -10.37
N GLY A 101 3.12 -0.35 -10.12
CA GLY A 101 3.73 -0.15 -8.81
C GLY A 101 3.28 1.17 -8.17
N PHE A 102 2.68 1.12 -6.98
CA PHE A 102 2.17 2.33 -6.31
C PHE A 102 2.21 2.24 -4.77
N LEU A 103 1.86 3.35 -4.13
CA LEU A 103 1.76 3.52 -2.69
C LEU A 103 0.38 4.05 -2.31
N LEU A 104 -0.13 3.58 -1.17
CA LEU A 104 -1.29 4.15 -0.49
C LEU A 104 -0.83 4.79 0.82
N ILE A 105 -1.09 6.09 0.97
CA ILE A 105 -0.65 6.86 2.14
C ILE A 105 -1.87 7.45 2.85
N TYR A 106 -2.10 7.03 4.09
CA TYR A 106 -3.20 7.54 4.93
C TYR A 106 -2.70 8.53 5.99
N PHE A 107 -3.35 9.68 6.09
CA PHE A 107 -3.10 10.68 7.13
C PHE A 107 -4.21 10.62 8.18
N HIS A 108 -3.89 10.14 9.38
CA HIS A 108 -4.86 10.02 10.47
C HIS A 108 -5.40 11.36 10.95
N ILE A 109 -4.57 12.41 11.02
CA ILE A 109 -5.00 13.75 11.46
C ILE A 109 -6.10 14.33 10.56
N TYR A 110 -6.04 14.03 9.27
CA TYR A 110 -6.95 14.60 8.27
C TYR A 110 -8.00 13.60 7.76
N GLU A 111 -7.89 12.34 8.18
CA GLU A 111 -8.71 11.22 7.71
C GLU A 111 -8.74 11.10 6.18
N LYS A 112 -7.58 11.32 5.53
CA LYS A 112 -7.44 11.32 4.06
C LYS A 112 -6.50 10.21 3.58
N LEU A 113 -6.89 9.58 2.47
CA LEU A 113 -6.10 8.58 1.76
C LEU A 113 -5.63 9.14 0.42
N PHE A 114 -4.35 8.95 0.11
CA PHE A 114 -3.75 9.37 -1.16
C PHE A 114 -3.13 8.21 -1.91
N LEU A 115 -3.28 8.25 -3.23
CA LEU A 115 -2.60 7.39 -4.19
C LEU A 115 -1.34 8.07 -4.71
N LEU A 116 -0.21 7.36 -4.63
CA LEU A 116 1.05 7.80 -5.21
C LEU A 116 1.55 6.76 -6.21
N ASN A 117 1.70 7.13 -7.47
CA ASN A 117 2.38 6.26 -8.43
C ASN A 117 3.88 6.23 -8.11
N ILE A 118 4.56 5.10 -8.31
CA ILE A 118 6.01 5.00 -8.07
C ILE A 118 6.81 6.03 -8.87
N SER A 119 6.28 6.46 -10.02
CA SER A 119 6.86 7.50 -10.88
C SER A 119 7.00 8.84 -10.19
N ASP A 120 6.04 9.18 -9.33
CA ASP A 120 5.94 10.52 -8.75
C ASP A 120 7.01 10.74 -7.67
N LEU A 121 7.48 9.65 -7.05
CA LEU A 121 8.53 9.72 -6.03
C LEU A 121 9.84 10.32 -6.55
N LYS A 122 10.13 10.22 -7.85
CA LYS A 122 11.34 10.79 -8.45
C LYS A 122 11.39 12.32 -8.33
N ASN A 123 10.23 12.96 -8.26
CA ASN A 123 10.11 14.42 -8.18
C ASN A 123 10.24 14.94 -6.73
N ILE A 124 10.17 14.04 -5.74
CA ILE A 124 10.20 14.41 -4.34
C ILE A 124 11.64 14.54 -3.87
N LYS A 125 12.06 15.78 -3.58
CA LYS A 125 13.42 16.10 -3.11
C LYS A 125 13.55 16.13 -1.59
N THR A 126 12.44 16.19 -0.87
CA THR A 126 12.41 16.30 0.59
C THR A 126 12.01 14.99 1.24
N GLN A 127 12.55 14.74 2.44
CA GLN A 127 12.29 13.49 3.15
C GLN A 127 11.00 13.53 3.98
N LYS A 128 10.62 14.72 4.44
CA LYS A 128 9.31 15.00 5.04
C LYS A 128 8.46 15.70 3.97
N ILE A 129 7.35 15.09 3.63
CA ILE A 129 6.40 15.59 2.65
C ILE A 129 5.17 16.09 3.41
N PRO A 130 4.91 17.41 3.46
CA PRO A 130 3.75 17.97 4.15
C PRO A 130 2.44 17.50 3.54
N PHE A 131 1.38 17.36 4.34
CA PHE A 131 0.03 17.03 3.87
C PHE A 131 -0.45 17.92 2.71
N LYS A 132 -0.18 19.22 2.78
CA LYS A 132 -0.55 20.16 1.70
C LYS A 132 0.06 19.77 0.34
N TYR A 133 1.29 19.26 0.34
CA TYR A 133 1.91 18.75 -0.88
C TYR A 133 1.14 17.54 -1.43
N PHE A 134 0.62 16.65 -0.57
CA PHE A 134 -0.22 15.54 -1.02
C PHE A 134 -1.50 16.04 -1.68
N GLN A 135 -2.20 16.99 -1.05
CA GLN A 135 -3.43 17.57 -1.60
C GLN A 135 -3.22 18.21 -2.98
N ASP A 136 -2.08 18.88 -3.16
CA ASP A 136 -1.80 19.64 -4.37
C ASP A 136 -1.23 18.77 -5.51
N ASN A 137 -0.68 17.59 -5.22
CA ASN A 137 0.11 16.81 -6.19
C ASN A 137 -0.35 15.36 -6.38
N PHE A 138 -1.15 14.79 -5.49
CA PHE A 138 -1.55 13.39 -5.53
C PHE A 138 -3.06 13.23 -5.53
N LEU A 139 -3.52 12.12 -6.11
CA LEU A 139 -4.94 11.79 -6.14
C LEU A 139 -5.41 11.44 -4.72
N GLU A 140 -6.32 12.24 -4.18
CA GLU A 140 -7.09 11.89 -2.99
C GLU A 140 -8.13 10.83 -3.33
N ILE A 141 -8.25 9.81 -2.49
CA ILE A 141 -9.22 8.72 -2.64
C ILE A 141 -10.32 8.92 -1.60
N ASP A 142 -11.55 9.02 -2.07
CA ASP A 142 -12.72 9.10 -1.21
C ASP A 142 -12.96 7.78 -0.47
N ILE A 143 -13.09 7.87 0.86
CA ILE A 143 -13.39 6.74 1.74
C ILE A 143 -14.89 6.73 2.03
N SER A 144 -15.55 5.62 1.72
CA SER A 144 -16.97 5.39 1.99
C SER A 144 -17.14 4.43 3.18
N GLY A 145 -17.17 5.00 4.38
CA GLY A 145 -17.27 4.22 5.62
C GLY A 145 -16.00 3.45 5.94
N ILE A 146 -15.96 2.14 5.63
CA ILE A 146 -14.84 1.24 5.94
C ILE A 146 -14.19 0.64 4.68
N TYR A 147 -14.43 1.22 3.51
CA TYR A 147 -13.82 0.84 2.24
C TYR A 147 -13.68 2.06 1.30
N PHE A 148 -12.94 1.88 0.21
CA PHE A 148 -12.86 2.78 -0.94
C PHE A 148 -12.98 1.95 -2.24
N ASP A 149 -13.16 2.60 -3.38
CA ASP A 149 -13.26 1.91 -4.67
C ASP A 149 -11.90 1.80 -5.37
N PHE A 150 -11.39 0.57 -5.44
CA PHE A 150 -10.15 0.25 -6.14
C PHE A 150 -10.23 0.46 -7.66
N ASN A 151 -11.40 0.35 -8.27
CA ASN A 151 -11.52 0.55 -9.73
C ASN A 151 -11.18 1.99 -10.13
N ILE A 152 -11.53 2.98 -9.30
CA ILE A 152 -11.15 4.39 -9.51
C ILE A 152 -9.63 4.52 -9.56
N LEU A 153 -8.96 3.89 -8.58
CA LEU A 153 -7.50 3.88 -8.48
C LEU A 153 -6.86 3.19 -9.69
N PHE A 154 -7.32 2.00 -10.06
CA PHE A 154 -6.70 1.26 -11.17
C PHE A 154 -6.92 1.92 -12.53
N ASN A 155 -8.12 2.44 -12.78
CA ASN A 155 -8.41 3.23 -13.99
C ASN A 155 -7.52 4.47 -14.08
N HIS A 156 -7.25 5.13 -12.94
CA HIS A 156 -6.30 6.25 -12.91
C HIS A 156 -4.87 5.80 -13.26
N LEU A 157 -4.41 4.67 -12.71
CA LEU A 157 -3.04 4.16 -12.88
C LEU A 157 -2.76 3.55 -14.27
N ILE A 158 -3.75 3.01 -14.96
CA ILE A 158 -3.56 2.51 -16.33
C ILE A 158 -3.08 3.62 -17.27
N ASN A 159 -3.45 4.88 -17.04
CA ASN A 159 -2.95 5.99 -17.84
C ASN A 159 -1.43 6.23 -17.69
N TYR A 160 -0.79 5.60 -16.71
CA TYR A 160 0.65 5.72 -16.43
C TYR A 160 1.48 4.53 -16.95
N THR A 161 0.83 3.49 -17.48
CA THR A 161 1.48 2.29 -18.07
C THR A 161 1.55 2.39 -19.58
#